data_AF-A0A967KI68-F1
#
_entry.id   AF-A0A967KI68-F1
#
_cell.length_a   1.000
_cell.length_b   1.000
_cell.length_c   1.000
_cell.angle_alpha   90.00
_cell.angle_beta   90.00
_cell.angle_gamma   90.00
#
_symmetry.space_group_name_H-M   'P 1'
#
loop_
_entity.id
_entity.type
_entity.pdbx_description
1 polymer ?
#
loop_
_entity_poly.entity_id
_entity_poly.type
_entity_poly.pdbx_seq_one_letter_code
_entity_poly.pdbx_strand_id
1 'polypeptide(L)'
;MRTVGKSRPDNNYVKYRLIKQDDKYGLYFYRTWRDGRKKKAEWKNWTINGKEILGQPRKFGVKIFVQGEDVYFTIRALDKPAKMSRVVD
;
A
#
# COMPACT_ATOMS: atom_id res chain seq x y z
N MET A 1 -30.57 -2.67 16.35
CA MET A 1 -29.47 -1.72 16.10
C MET A 1 -28.31 -2.47 15.47
N ARG A 2 -27.92 -2.15 14.22
CA ARG A 2 -26.68 -2.68 13.63
C ARG A 2 -25.52 -1.84 14.16
N THR A 3 -24.77 -2.37 15.10
CA THR A 3 -23.52 -1.77 15.57
C THR A 3 -22.55 -1.80 14.39
N VAL A 4 -22.42 -0.69 13.67
CA VAL A 4 -21.36 -0.53 12.68
C VAL A 4 -20.06 -0.45 13.48
N GLY A 5 -19.43 -1.60 13.68
CA GLY A 5 -18.13 -1.68 14.33
C GLY A 5 -17.18 -0.73 13.61
N LYS A 6 -16.64 0.26 14.34
CA LYS A 6 -15.54 1.10 13.86
C LYS A 6 -14.44 0.14 13.41
N SER A 7 -14.20 0.04 12.10
CA SER A 7 -13.11 -0.77 11.55
C SER A 7 -11.80 -0.29 12.19
N ARG A 8 -11.28 -1.08 13.13
CA ARG A 8 -9.97 -0.82 13.72
C ARG A 8 -8.92 -1.15 12.65
N PRO A 9 -8.03 -0.21 12.32
CA PRO A 9 -6.94 -0.52 11.42
C PRO A 9 -6.04 -1.55 12.10
N ASP A 10 -5.89 -2.68 11.42
CA ASP A 10 -5.00 -3.78 11.81
C ASP A 10 -3.66 -3.61 11.09
N ASN A 11 -2.59 -4.19 11.63
CA ASN A 11 -1.25 -4.35 11.03
C ASN A 11 -1.32 -5.31 9.82
N ASN A 12 -2.23 -5.00 8.91
CA ASN A 12 -2.62 -5.79 7.78
C ASN A 12 -1.39 -6.09 6.91
N TYR A 13 -1.26 -7.36 6.53
CA TYR A 13 -0.22 -7.80 5.62
C TYR A 13 -0.33 -7.04 4.29
N VAL A 14 0.75 -6.37 3.89
CA VAL A 14 0.84 -5.64 2.62
C VAL A 14 1.83 -6.37 1.71
N LYS A 15 1.33 -6.96 0.62
CA LYS A 15 2.15 -7.53 -0.45
C LYS A 15 2.38 -6.49 -1.53
N TYR A 16 3.53 -6.54 -2.18
CA TYR A 16 3.70 -5.84 -3.45
C TYR A 16 4.38 -6.71 -4.50
N ARG A 17 4.11 -6.35 -5.75
CA ARG A 17 4.75 -6.87 -6.94
C ARG A 17 5.13 -5.69 -7.82
N LEU A 18 6.38 -5.68 -8.26
CA LEU A 18 6.88 -4.72 -9.23
C LEU A 18 7.03 -5.47 -10.56
N ILE A 19 6.39 -4.96 -11.61
CA ILE A 19 6.47 -5.51 -12.96
C ILE A 19 7.18 -4.47 -13.82
N LYS A 20 8.26 -4.86 -14.50
CA LYS A 20 8.91 -4.03 -15.51
C LYS A 20 8.36 -4.41 -16.88
N GLN A 21 7.92 -3.42 -17.66
CA GLN A 21 7.53 -3.59 -19.05
C GLN A 21 8.13 -2.42 -19.83
N ASP A 22 8.99 -2.73 -20.80
CA ASP A 22 9.84 -1.76 -21.49
C ASP A 22 10.64 -0.91 -20.47
N ASP A 23 10.59 0.42 -20.61
CA ASP A 23 11.20 1.40 -19.68
C ASP A 23 10.26 1.84 -18.56
N LYS A 24 9.12 1.15 -18.38
CA LYS A 24 8.10 1.49 -17.39
C LYS A 24 8.00 0.43 -16.31
N TYR A 25 7.61 0.87 -15.12
CA TYR A 25 7.34 0.01 -13.98
C TYR A 25 5.88 0.12 -13.54
N GLY A 26 5.22 -1.03 -13.41
CA GLY A 26 3.94 -1.17 -12.74
C GLY A 26 4.13 -1.64 -11.31
N LEU A 27 3.55 -0.90 -10.35
CA LEU A 27 3.54 -1.30 -8.94
C LEU A 27 2.15 -1.78 -8.55
N TYR A 28 2.05 -3.06 -8.23
CA TYR A 28 0.87 -3.68 -7.64
C TYR A 28 1.08 -3.86 -6.15
N PHE A 29 0.11 -3.47 -5.33
CA PHE A 29 0.13 -3.78 -3.91
C PHE A 29 -1.24 -4.26 -3.44
N TYR A 30 -1.24 -5.19 -2.50
CA TYR A 30 -2.43 -5.82 -1.96
C TYR A 30 -2.43 -5.63 -0.45
N ARG A 31 -3.58 -5.18 0.08
CA ARG A 31 -3.83 -5.12 1.51
C ARG A 31 -5.01 -6.00 1.85
N THR A 32 -4.82 -6.90 2.80
CA THR A 32 -5.93 -7.62 3.42
C THR A 32 -6.61 -6.69 4.44
N TRP A 33 -7.92 -6.75 4.58
CA TRP A 33 -8.65 -6.06 5.65
C TRP A 33 -9.27 -7.11 6.57
N ARG A 34 -9.32 -6.82 7.87
CA ARG A 34 -9.84 -7.72 8.92
C ARG A 34 -11.23 -8.31 8.60
N ASP A 35 -12.13 -7.52 8.01
CA ASP A 35 -13.51 -7.94 7.70
C ASP A 35 -13.74 -8.36 6.25
N GLY A 36 -12.68 -8.69 5.51
CA GLY A 36 -12.81 -9.31 4.20
C GLY A 36 -13.22 -8.34 3.08
N ARG A 37 -12.35 -8.28 2.07
CA ARG A 37 -12.65 -7.91 0.68
C ARG A 37 -13.17 -6.49 0.43
N LYS A 38 -12.26 -5.51 0.54
CA LYS A 38 -12.21 -4.44 -0.47
C LYS A 38 -10.99 -4.62 -1.35
N LYS A 39 -11.14 -5.42 -2.41
CA LYS A 39 -10.18 -5.48 -3.52
C LYS A 39 -10.48 -4.28 -4.42
N LYS A 40 -9.61 -3.29 -4.40
CA LYS A 40 -9.70 -2.12 -5.26
C LYS A 40 -8.49 -2.13 -6.18
N ALA A 41 -8.69 -2.54 -7.43
CA ALA A 41 -7.65 -2.58 -8.46
C ALA A 41 -7.84 -1.36 -9.36
N GLU A 42 -7.03 -0.33 -9.15
CA GLU A 42 -7.09 0.90 -9.92
C GLU A 42 -5.69 1.38 -10.27
N TRP A 43 -5.52 1.87 -11.50
CA TRP A 43 -4.35 2.62 -11.87
C TRP A 43 -4.39 3.99 -11.21
N LYS A 44 -3.27 4.39 -10.60
CA LYS A 44 -3.09 5.70 -9.97
C LYS A 44 -1.80 6.31 -10.47
N ASN A 45 -1.81 7.63 -10.61
CA ASN A 45 -0.58 8.39 -10.81
C ASN A 45 0.14 8.50 -9.47
N TRP A 46 1.44 8.21 -9.50
CA TRP A 46 2.33 8.26 -8.36
C TRP A 46 3.38 9.34 -8.60
N THR A 47 3.87 9.92 -7.51
CA THR A 47 5.04 10.78 -7.53
C THR A 47 6.22 9.99 -6.95
N ILE A 48 7.32 9.93 -7.70
CA ILE A 48 8.56 9.29 -7.24
C ILE A 48 9.47 10.41 -6.72
N ASN A 49 9.93 10.27 -5.48
CA ASN A 49 10.87 11.20 -4.86
C ASN A 49 12.01 10.41 -4.19
N GLY A 50 13.06 10.12 -4.96
CA GLY A 50 14.20 9.33 -4.50
C GLY A 50 13.78 7.95 -3.99
N LYS A 51 13.86 7.76 -2.66
CA LYS A 51 13.51 6.49 -1.99
C LYS A 51 12.02 6.35 -1.64
N GLU A 52 11.19 7.30 -2.05
CA GLU A 52 9.78 7.35 -1.71
C GLU A 52 8.89 7.35 -2.96
N ILE A 53 7.79 6.61 -2.88
CA ILE A 53 6.70 6.63 -3.86
C ILE A 53 5.46 7.16 -3.13
N LEU A 54 5.02 8.34 -3.53
CA LEU A 54 3.94 9.09 -2.89
C LEU A 54 2.68 9.01 -3.72
N GLY A 55 1.62 8.56 -3.08
CA GLY A 55 0.27 8.67 -3.57
C GLY A 55 -0.25 10.09 -3.41
N GLN A 56 -1.20 10.49 -4.26
CA GLN A 56 -1.79 11.82 -4.18
C GLN A 56 -2.40 12.06 -2.78
N PRO A 57 -1.91 13.04 -2.00
CA PRO A 57 -2.27 13.21 -0.58
C PRO A 57 -3.78 13.33 -0.34
N ARG A 58 -4.49 14.03 -1.22
CA ARG A 58 -5.94 14.25 -1.12
C ARG A 58 -6.81 13.11 -1.67
N LYS A 59 -6.25 12.14 -2.40
CA LYS A 59 -7.02 11.05 -3.03
C LYS A 59 -6.90 9.72 -2.32
N PHE A 60 -5.68 9.31 -1.97
CA PHE A 60 -5.47 8.00 -1.33
C PHE A 60 -4.34 7.99 -0.29
N GLY A 61 -3.48 9.03 -0.25
CA GLY A 61 -2.60 9.30 0.89
C GLY A 61 -1.70 8.13 1.29
N VAL A 62 -1.30 7.30 0.32
CA VAL A 62 -0.37 6.19 0.52
C VAL A 62 1.05 6.70 0.34
N LYS A 63 1.98 6.23 1.18
CA LYS A 63 3.42 6.41 0.96
C LYS A 63 4.08 5.03 1.06
N ILE A 64 4.90 4.71 0.06
CA ILE A 64 5.78 3.54 0.03
C ILE A 64 7.21 4.04 0.07
N PHE A 65 8.06 3.46 0.90
CA PHE A 65 9.44 3.93 1.06
C PHE A 65 10.38 2.81 1.46
N VAL A 66 11.67 2.99 1.18
CA VAL A 66 12.73 2.05 1.57
C VAL A 66 13.42 2.55 2.83
N GLN A 67 13.55 1.68 3.83
CA GLN A 67 14.35 1.93 5.04
C GLN A 67 15.26 0.73 5.28
N GLY A 68 16.58 0.97 5.23
CA GLY A 68 17.55 -0.13 5.16
C GLY A 68 17.37 -0.93 3.87
N GLU A 69 17.20 -2.25 4.00
CA GLU A 69 16.93 -3.18 2.90
C GLU A 69 15.44 -3.50 2.72
N ASP A 70 14.59 -2.95 3.61
CA ASP A 70 13.17 -3.28 3.67
C ASP A 70 12.30 -2.20 3.03
N VAL A 71 11.18 -2.63 2.44
CA VAL A 71 10.16 -1.75 1.87
C VAL A 71 9.00 -1.61 2.84
N TYR A 72 8.55 -0.39 3.08
CA TYR A 72 7.48 -0.05 4.01
C TYR A 72 6.34 0.68 3.33
N PHE A 73 5.16 0.55 3.93
CA PHE A 73 3.91 1.17 3.51
C PHE A 73 3.31 1.97 4.66
N THR A 74 2.84 3.19 4.40
CA THR A 74 2.01 3.95 5.34
C THR A 74 0.79 4.55 4.63
N ILE A 75 -0.27 4.74 5.40
CA ILE A 75 -1.50 5.43 5.02
C ILE A 75 -2.06 6.08 6.29
N ARG A 76 -2.87 7.13 6.17
CA ARG A 76 -3.47 7.85 7.32
C ARG A 76 -4.13 6.95 8.38
N ALA A 77 -4.64 5.78 7.98
CA ALA A 77 -5.30 4.84 8.88
C ALA A 77 -4.33 3.91 9.63
N LEU A 78 -3.02 3.90 9.35
CA LEU A 78 -2.06 3.06 10.07
C LEU A 78 -1.30 3.89 11.11
N ASP A 79 -1.26 3.41 12.35
CA ASP A 79 -0.53 4.06 13.43
C ASP A 79 0.99 3.95 13.26
N LYS A 80 1.45 2.89 12.58
CA LYS A 80 2.86 2.63 12.28
C LYS A 80 3.03 2.16 10.83
N PRO A 81 4.18 2.41 10.18
CA PRO A 81 4.48 1.84 8.88
C PRO A 81 4.40 0.31 8.91
N ALA A 82 3.76 -0.28 7.90
CA ALA A 82 3.69 -1.72 7.70
C ALA A 82 4.84 -2.15 6.79
N LYS A 83 5.66 -3.11 7.24
CA LYS A 83 6.67 -3.76 6.39
C LYS A 83 5.96 -4.52 5.27
N MET A 84 6.39 -4.28 4.03
CA MET A 84 5.84 -4.93 2.85
C MET A 84 6.64 -6.18 2.53
N SER A 85 5.96 -7.22 2.05
CA SER A 85 6.62 -8.40 1.51
C SER A 85 6.58 -8.38 -0.01
N ARG A 86 7.75 -8.57 -0.63
CA ARG A 86 7.85 -8.72 -2.08
C ARG A 86 7.33 -10.09 -2.49
N VAL A 87 6.44 -10.12 -3.46
CA VAL A 87 6.01 -11.35 -4.13
C VAL A 87 6.79 -11.45 -5.43
N VAL A 88 7.48 -12.59 -5.60
CA VAL A 88 8.11 -13.01 -6.85
C VAL A 88 7.23 -14.14 -7.38
N ASP A 89 6.87 -14.11 -8.66
CA ASP A 89 6.17 -15.24 -9.30
C ASP A 89 7.12 -16.44 -9.42
#